data_AF-A0A948CEK3-F1
#
_entry.id   AF-A0A948CEK3-F1
#
_cell.length_a   1.000
_cell.length_b   1.000
_cell.length_c   1.000
_cell.angle_alpha   90.00
_cell.angle_beta   90.00
_cell.angle_gamma   90.00
#
_symmetry.space_group_name_H-M   'P 1'
#
loop_
_entity.id
_entity.type
_entity.pdbx_description
1 polymer ?
#
loop_
_entity_poly.entity_id
_entity_poly.type
_entity_poly.pdbx_seq_one_letter_code
_entity_poly.pdbx_strand_id
1 'polypeptide(L)' 'GSDVVLFGPPGEGRPTAQDWAEACGTINYEIVTRIGGRMTRRYVDTTAAVGAV' A
#
# COMPACT_ATOMS: atom_id res chain seq x y z
N GLY A 1 9.89 15.71 -8.64
CA GLY A 1 9.70 14.32 -9.13
C GLY A 1 8.23 14.04 -9.24
N SER A 2 7.86 12.95 -9.93
CA SER A 2 6.47 12.51 -10.03
C SER A 2 6.16 11.44 -8.98
N ASP A 3 4.95 11.46 -8.45
CA ASP A 3 4.51 10.48 -7.47
C ASP A 3 4.28 9.11 -8.12
N VAL A 4 4.65 8.05 -7.39
CA VAL A 4 4.46 6.66 -7.81
C VAL A 4 3.89 5.87 -6.64
N VAL A 5 2.89 5.03 -6.93
CA VAL A 5 2.29 4.11 -5.96
C VAL A 5 2.92 2.73 -6.14
N LEU A 6 3.61 2.24 -5.12
CA LEU A 6 4.21 0.90 -5.14
C LEU A 6 3.17 -0.20 -4.94
N PHE A 7 2.27 0.00 -3.98
CA PHE A 7 1.08 -0.83 -3.83
C PHE A 7 -0.07 -0.04 -3.21
N GLY A 8 -1.28 -0.33 -3.66
CA GLY A 8 -2.48 0.41 -3.27
C GLY A 8 -3.73 -0.48 -3.22
N PRO A 9 -4.92 0.13 -3.13
CA PRO A 9 -6.17 -0.62 -3.10
C PRO A 9 -6.32 -1.52 -4.33
N PRO A 10 -6.82 -2.75 -4.16
CA PRO A 10 -7.10 -3.63 -5.29
C PRO A 10 -8.16 -2.99 -6.20
N GLY A 11 -8.00 -3.20 -7.52
CA GLY A 11 -8.97 -2.74 -8.52
C GLY A 11 -8.65 -1.42 -9.21
N GLU A 12 -7.64 -0.66 -8.75
CA GLU A 12 -7.24 0.61 -9.38
C GLU A 12 -6.12 0.47 -10.43
N GLY A 13 -5.91 -0.75 -10.96
CA GLY A 13 -4.86 -1.05 -11.95
C GLY A 13 -3.42 -0.97 -11.42
N ARG A 14 -3.27 -0.94 -10.09
CA ARG A 14 -1.99 -0.86 -9.38
C ARG A 14 -1.70 -2.21 -8.74
N PRO A 15 -0.42 -2.61 -8.63
CA PRO A 15 -0.05 -3.78 -7.84
C PRO A 15 -0.53 -3.66 -6.39
N THR A 16 -0.89 -4.78 -5.80
CA THR A 16 -1.17 -4.95 -4.38
C THR A 16 0.07 -5.52 -3.68
N ALA A 17 0.07 -5.54 -2.34
CA ALA A 17 1.12 -6.23 -1.59
C ALA A 17 1.15 -7.75 -1.88
N GLN A 18 0.02 -8.34 -2.30
CA GLN A 18 -0.07 -9.75 -2.68
C GLN A 18 0.62 -9.99 -4.03
N ASP A 19 0.42 -9.11 -5.01
CA ASP A 19 1.08 -9.22 -6.33
C ASP A 19 2.61 -9.18 -6.18
N TRP A 20 3.12 -8.33 -5.28
CA TRP A 20 4.54 -8.32 -4.93
C TRP A 20 5.01 -9.59 -4.24
N ALA A 21 4.19 -10.16 -3.36
CA ALA A 21 4.51 -11.39 -2.65
C ALA A 21 4.64 -12.57 -3.63
N GLU A 22 3.72 -12.69 -4.59
CA GLU A 22 3.75 -13.70 -5.65
C GLU A 22 4.98 -13.53 -6.53
N ALA A 23 5.29 -12.31 -6.95
CA ALA A 23 6.50 -12.02 -7.73
C ALA A 23 7.80 -12.35 -6.97
N CYS A 24 7.80 -12.23 -5.64
CA CYS A 24 8.96 -12.51 -4.78
C CYS A 24 9.00 -13.95 -4.26
N GLY A 25 7.98 -14.77 -4.50
CA GLY A 25 7.88 -16.12 -3.93
C GLY A 25 7.73 -16.14 -2.41
N THR A 26 7.01 -15.16 -1.84
CA THR A 26 6.75 -15.04 -0.40
C THR A 26 5.27 -14.75 -0.11
N ILE A 27 4.96 -14.36 1.13
CA ILE A 27 3.64 -13.95 1.59
C ILE A 27 3.54 -12.42 1.76
N ASN A 28 2.33 -11.89 1.62
CA ASN A 28 2.04 -10.46 1.74
C ASN A 28 2.54 -9.83 3.06
N TYR A 29 2.48 -10.57 4.17
CA TYR A 29 2.95 -10.10 5.48
C TYR A 29 4.44 -9.77 5.47
N GLU A 30 5.27 -10.51 4.73
CA GLU A 30 6.69 -10.19 4.59
C GLU A 30 6.93 -8.91 3.80
N ILE A 31 6.11 -8.64 2.78
CA ILE A 31 6.18 -7.39 2.01
C ILE A 31 5.90 -6.19 2.91
N VAL A 32 4.76 -6.18 3.61
CA VAL A 32 4.33 -5.01 4.40
C VAL A 32 5.21 -4.80 5.64
N THR A 33 5.66 -5.87 6.29
CA THR A 33 6.48 -5.76 7.50
C THR A 33 7.92 -5.33 7.20
N ARG A 34 8.41 -5.53 5.96
CA ARG A 34 9.73 -5.04 5.53
C ARG A 34 9.76 -3.54 5.20
N ILE A 35 8.61 -2.87 5.12
CA ILE A 35 8.56 -1.41 4.94
C ILE A 35 8.89 -0.74 6.28
N GLY A 36 10.19 -0.54 6.51
CA GLY A 36 10.77 0.01 7.74
C GLY A 36 11.89 1.03 7.51
N GLY A 37 12.51 1.49 8.60
CA GLY A 37 13.62 2.45 8.56
C GLY A 37 13.19 3.88 8.25
N ARG A 38 13.60 4.40 7.09
CA ARG A 38 13.52 5.83 6.72
C ARG A 38 12.12 6.33 6.30
N MET A 39 11.14 5.43 6.22
CA MET A 39 9.78 5.75 5.76
C MET A 39 8.95 6.40 6.87
N THR A 40 8.38 7.57 6.59
CA THR A 40 7.42 8.26 7.47
C THR A 40 6.01 7.71 7.24
N ARG A 41 5.30 7.37 8.33
CA ARG A 41 3.91 6.90 8.26
C ARG A 41 2.96 8.08 8.38
N ARG A 42 2.02 8.20 7.46
CA ARG A 42 0.87 9.10 7.56
C ARG A 42 -0.37 8.26 7.80
N TYR A 43 -0.99 8.43 8.97
CA TYR A 43 -2.25 7.77 9.30
C TYR A 43 -3.39 8.61 8.75
N VAL A 44 -4.34 7.96 8.07
CA VAL A 44 -5.56 8.59 7.56
C VAL A 44 -6.74 7.90 8.21
N ASP A 45 -7.65 8.69 8.76
CA ASP A 45 -8.89 8.14 9.31
C ASP A 45 -9.73 7.58 8.16
N THR A 46 -10.29 6.39 8.36
CA THR A 46 -11.22 5.75 7.40
C THR A 46 -12.46 6.62 7.14
N THR A 47 -12.75 7.58 8.02
CA THR A 47 -13.85 8.53 7.94
C THR A 47 -13.64 9.64 6.91
N ALA A 48 -12.44 9.83 6.36
CA ALA A 48 -12.18 10.88 5.36
C ALA A 48 -12.85 10.62 3.99
N ALA A 49 -13.38 9.41 3.76
CA ALA A 49 -14.26 9.09 2.63
C ALA A 49 -15.77 9.19 2.99
N VAL A 50 -16.11 9.68 4.19
CA VAL A 50 -17.47 10.09 4.54
C VAL A 50 -17.51 11.62 4.51
N GLY A 51 -17.48 12.17 3.30
CA GLY A 51 -17.65 13.60 3.07
C GLY A 51 -18.78 13.86 2.09
N ALA A 52 -19.96 14.21 2.61
CA ALA A 52 -20.93 15.19 2.07
C ALA A 52 -22.33 14.95 2.66
N VAL A 53 -22.64 15.61 3.79
CA VAL A 53 -23.97 16.13 4.12
C VAL A 53 -23.80 17.47 4.83
#